data_AF-A0A9W6KEP2-F1
#
_entry.id   AF-A0A9W6KEP2-F1
#
_cell.length_a   1.000
_cell.length_b   1.000
_cell.length_c   1.000
_cell.angle_alpha   90.00
_cell.angle_beta   90.00
_cell.angle_gamma   90.00
#
_symmetry.space_group_name_H-M   'P 1'
#
loop_
_entity.id
_entity.type
_entity.pdbx_description
1 polymer ?
#
loop_
_entity_poly.entity_id
_entity_poly.type
_entity_poly.pdbx_seq_one_letter_code
_entity_poly.pdbx_strand_id
1 'polypeptide(L)'
;MVVRTFQYSAFLRGPSRVLPALADADVVLERRDDENLALMRAERFEATATGLRIAARSFAMLARRDRALAEELLAEELPWLTWLPPAERVACVEELLADLVAGADTGLLTPFARNLVSWRSTAEAWSDPRLARELQGPFDGDGPAIDRPAVA
;
A
#
# COMPACT_ATOMS: atom_id res chain seq x y z
N MET A 1 -16.58 7.71 -2.58
CA MET A 1 -16.39 8.82 -1.62
C MET A 1 -16.18 10.08 -2.43
N VAL A 2 -17.01 11.12 -2.27
CA VAL A 2 -16.80 12.37 -3.02
C VAL A 2 -15.65 13.13 -2.35
N VAL A 3 -14.66 13.52 -3.14
CA VAL A 3 -13.53 14.33 -2.68
C VAL A 3 -13.60 15.68 -3.38
N ARG A 4 -13.43 16.77 -2.63
CA ARG A 4 -13.32 18.13 -3.17
C ARG A 4 -11.97 18.72 -2.84
N THR A 5 -11.40 19.43 -3.80
CA THR A 5 -10.06 19.99 -3.67
C THR A 5 -10.10 21.50 -3.51
N PHE A 6 -9.32 22.03 -2.57
CA PHE A 6 -9.15 23.46 -2.34
C PHE A 6 -7.67 23.79 -2.15
N GLN A 7 -7.26 25.01 -2.46
CA GLN A 7 -5.93 25.49 -2.09
C GLN A 7 -5.83 25.64 -0.57
N TYR A 8 -4.73 25.19 0.03
CA TYR A 8 -4.46 25.35 1.46
C TYR A 8 -4.52 26.84 1.89
N SER A 9 -4.02 27.74 1.05
CA SER A 9 -4.09 29.19 1.29
C SER A 9 -5.53 29.72 1.32
N ALA A 10 -6.45 29.13 0.56
CA ALA A 10 -7.86 29.50 0.59
C ALA A 10 -8.54 29.06 1.89
N PHE A 11 -8.17 27.87 2.40
CA PHE A 11 -8.62 27.39 3.71
C PHE A 11 -8.17 28.31 4.84
N LEU A 12 -6.88 28.70 4.88
CA LEU A 12 -6.36 29.61 5.91
C LEU A 12 -7.05 30.98 5.91
N ARG A 13 -7.39 31.52 4.73
CA ARG A 13 -8.03 32.84 4.59
C ARG A 13 -9.52 32.82 4.89
N GLY A 14 -10.19 31.68 4.70
CA GLY A 14 -11.64 31.60 4.86
C GLY A 14 -12.12 30.17 5.10
N PRO A 15 -11.91 29.61 6.30
CA PRO A 15 -12.34 28.25 6.62
C PRO A 15 -13.85 28.03 6.41
N SER A 16 -14.67 29.06 6.64
CA SER A 16 -16.12 29.03 6.43
C SER A 16 -16.54 28.75 4.99
N ARG A 17 -15.65 28.92 4.01
CA ARG A 17 -15.92 28.59 2.60
C ARG A 17 -15.61 27.13 2.26
N VAL A 18 -14.81 26.47 3.07
CA VAL A 18 -14.33 25.09 2.85
C VAL A 18 -15.06 24.09 3.73
N LEU A 19 -15.22 24.40 5.03
CA LEU A 19 -15.84 23.49 5.99
C LEU A 19 -17.26 23.02 5.61
N PRO A 20 -18.14 23.82 4.95
CA PRO A 20 -19.43 23.32 4.50
C PRO A 20 -19.35 22.15 3.53
N ALA A 21 -18.28 22.04 2.73
CA ALA A 21 -18.05 20.91 1.83
C ALA A 21 -17.85 19.58 2.58
N LEU A 22 -17.48 19.62 3.87
CA LEU A 22 -17.33 18.42 4.68
C LEU A 22 -18.68 17.73 4.99
N ALA A 23 -19.81 18.40 4.75
CA ALA A 23 -21.14 17.82 4.93
C ALA A 23 -21.34 16.59 4.03
N ASP A 24 -20.93 16.68 2.76
CA ASP A 24 -21.18 15.68 1.72
C ASP A 24 -19.91 15.14 1.04
N ALA A 25 -18.74 15.72 1.31
CA ALA A 25 -17.45 15.29 0.76
C ALA A 25 -16.33 15.27 1.81
N ASP A 26 -15.25 14.57 1.50
CA ASP A 26 -13.96 14.82 2.15
C ASP A 26 -13.18 15.87 1.35
N VAL A 27 -12.28 16.59 2.01
CA VAL A 27 -11.58 17.72 1.41
C VAL A 27 -10.10 17.45 1.33
N VAL A 28 -9.50 17.65 0.17
CA VAL A 28 -8.05 17.71 0.00
C VAL A 28 -7.62 19.17 -0.10
N LEU A 29 -6.69 19.58 0.76
CA LEU A 29 -6.05 20.88 0.73
C LEU A 29 -4.71 20.78 0.02
N GLU A 30 -4.62 21.39 -1.15
CA GLU A 30 -3.40 21.43 -1.95
C GLU A 30 -2.38 22.40 -1.37
N ARG A 31 -1.16 21.91 -1.18
CA ARG A 31 -0.03 22.69 -0.65
C ARG A 31 1.01 22.85 -1.76
N ARG A 32 1.62 24.04 -1.82
CA ARG A 32 2.54 24.40 -2.91
C ARG A 32 3.89 23.70 -2.80
N ASP A 33 4.40 23.59 -1.58
CA ASP A 33 5.79 23.21 -1.30
C ASP A 33 5.87 21.98 -0.37
N ASP A 34 4.78 21.24 -0.20
CA ASP A 34 4.69 20.10 0.72
C ASP A 34 3.46 19.22 0.40
N GLU A 35 3.33 18.08 1.07
CA GLU A 35 2.23 17.13 0.88
C GLU A 35 0.86 17.74 1.20
N ASN A 36 -0.14 17.32 0.42
CA ASN A 36 -1.53 17.73 0.59
C ASN A 36 -2.10 17.23 1.92
N LEU A 37 -3.01 18.02 2.51
CA LEU A 37 -3.71 17.61 3.73
C LEU A 37 -5.12 17.10 3.39
N ALA A 38 -5.56 16.03 4.04
CA ALA A 38 -6.93 15.57 3.97
C ALA A 38 -7.71 16.05 5.20
N LEU A 39 -8.87 16.67 4.99
CA LEU A 39 -9.85 16.99 6.01
C LEU A 39 -11.06 16.09 5.81
N MET A 40 -11.52 15.49 6.91
CA MET A 40 -12.67 14.60 6.94
C MET A 40 -13.41 14.80 8.27
N ARG A 41 -14.72 14.54 8.30
CA ARG A 41 -15.47 14.51 9.56
C ARG A 41 -14.95 13.36 10.43
N ALA A 42 -14.73 13.61 11.72
CA ALA A 42 -14.24 12.60 12.66
C ALA A 42 -15.08 11.31 12.64
N GLU A 43 -16.41 11.43 12.59
CA GLU A 43 -17.32 10.28 12.46
C GLU A 43 -16.99 9.40 11.23
N ARG A 44 -16.72 10.00 10.06
CA ARG A 44 -16.34 9.25 8.86
C ARG A 44 -14.93 8.66 8.99
N PHE A 45 -14.00 9.38 9.60
CA PHE A 45 -12.66 8.86 9.87
C PHE A 45 -12.71 7.59 10.72
N GLU A 46 -13.44 7.63 11.84
CA GLU A 46 -13.61 6.50 12.75
C GLU A 46 -14.36 5.33 12.10
N ALA A 47 -15.39 5.62 11.30
CA ALA A 47 -16.12 4.60 10.54
C ALA A 47 -15.21 3.90 9.54
N THR A 48 -14.40 4.64 8.78
CA THR A 48 -13.42 4.08 7.84
C THR A 48 -12.36 3.26 8.56
N ALA A 49 -11.78 3.77 9.65
CA ALA A 49 -10.77 3.04 10.43
C ALA A 49 -11.33 1.75 11.06
N THR A 50 -12.57 1.78 11.52
CA THR A 50 -13.25 0.60 12.07
C THR A 50 -13.58 -0.42 10.97
N GLY A 51 -14.13 0.05 9.84
CA GLY A 51 -14.40 -0.81 8.69
C GLY A 51 -13.15 -1.49 8.16
N LEU A 52 -12.05 -0.73 8.04
CA LEU A 52 -10.76 -1.26 7.61
C LEU A 52 -10.22 -2.34 8.57
N ARG A 53 -10.28 -2.14 9.88
CA ARG A 53 -9.87 -3.16 10.87
C ARG A 53 -10.68 -4.43 10.74
N ILE A 54 -12.01 -4.31 10.59
CA ILE A 54 -12.90 -5.46 10.43
C ILE A 54 -12.54 -6.19 9.13
N ALA A 55 -12.42 -5.47 8.01
CA ALA A 55 -12.08 -6.04 6.72
C ALA A 55 -10.72 -6.75 6.73
N ALA A 56 -9.65 -6.07 7.21
CA ALA A 56 -8.30 -6.62 7.28
C ALA A 56 -8.25 -7.91 8.13
N ARG A 57 -8.89 -7.90 9.32
CA ARG A 57 -8.95 -9.09 10.18
C ARG A 57 -9.78 -10.21 9.55
N SER A 58 -10.90 -9.88 8.90
CA SER A 58 -11.76 -10.85 8.22
C SER A 58 -11.02 -11.54 7.08
N PHE A 59 -10.31 -10.75 6.28
CA PHE A 59 -9.48 -11.23 5.19
C PHE A 59 -8.31 -12.09 5.71
N ALA A 60 -7.65 -11.68 6.80
CA ALA A 60 -6.61 -12.49 7.42
C ALA A 60 -7.12 -13.78 8.06
N MET A 61 -8.36 -13.82 8.55
CA MET A 61 -9.00 -15.06 9.01
C MET A 61 -9.35 -15.97 7.84
N LEU A 62 -9.83 -15.41 6.73
CA LEU A 62 -10.11 -16.16 5.50
C LEU A 62 -8.82 -16.79 4.95
N ALA A 63 -7.76 -16.02 4.77
CA ALA A 63 -6.47 -16.51 4.26
C ALA A 63 -5.86 -17.62 5.12
N ARG A 64 -6.09 -17.59 6.44
CA ARG A 64 -5.65 -18.66 7.35
C ARG A 64 -6.49 -19.93 7.26
N ARG A 65 -7.75 -19.83 6.88
CA ARG A 65 -8.67 -20.98 6.78
C ARG A 65 -8.67 -21.61 5.40
N ASP A 66 -8.58 -20.78 4.37
CA ASP A 66 -8.58 -21.18 2.97
C ASP A 66 -7.59 -20.31 2.19
N ARG A 67 -6.35 -20.81 2.11
CA ARG A 67 -5.27 -20.12 1.43
C ARG A 67 -5.50 -20.01 -0.08
N ALA A 68 -6.05 -21.05 -0.69
CA ALA A 68 -6.27 -21.09 -2.13
C ALA A 68 -7.31 -20.04 -2.54
N LEU A 69 -8.43 -19.96 -1.82
CA LEU A 69 -9.45 -18.95 -2.06
C LEU A 69 -8.93 -17.52 -1.83
N ALA A 70 -8.13 -17.31 -0.78
CA ALA A 70 -7.55 -15.98 -0.54
C ALA A 70 -6.54 -15.57 -1.61
N GLU A 71 -5.74 -16.50 -2.13
CA GLU A 71 -4.85 -16.26 -3.27
C GLU A 71 -5.64 -15.95 -4.55
N GLU A 72 -6.74 -16.66 -4.81
CA GLU A 72 -7.64 -16.40 -5.94
C GLU A 72 -8.25 -14.99 -5.87
N LEU A 73 -8.85 -14.63 -4.73
CA LEU A 73 -9.42 -13.29 -4.51
C LEU A 73 -8.38 -12.17 -4.66
N LEU A 74 -7.16 -12.39 -4.14
CA LEU A 74 -6.10 -11.40 -4.32
C LEU A 74 -5.62 -11.31 -5.76
N ALA A 75 -5.58 -12.41 -6.51
CA ALA A 75 -5.21 -12.37 -7.91
C ALA A 75 -6.26 -11.62 -8.76
N GLU A 76 -7.54 -11.63 -8.38
CA GLU A 76 -8.57 -10.81 -9.01
C GLU A 76 -8.36 -9.31 -8.73
N GLU A 77 -8.11 -8.94 -7.47
CA GLU A 77 -7.91 -7.54 -7.07
C GLU A 77 -6.53 -6.98 -7.48
N LEU A 78 -5.52 -7.84 -7.55
CA LEU A 78 -4.13 -7.53 -7.88
C LEU A 78 -3.65 -8.42 -9.05
N PRO A 79 -4.12 -8.18 -10.29
CA PRO A 79 -3.83 -9.04 -11.43
C PRO A 79 -2.34 -9.26 -11.73
N TRP A 80 -1.50 -8.28 -11.36
CA TRP A 80 -0.05 -8.35 -11.53
C TRP A 80 0.62 -9.45 -10.68
N LEU A 81 -0.06 -10.02 -9.67
CA LEU A 81 0.44 -11.17 -8.89
C LEU A 81 0.71 -12.40 -9.76
N THR A 82 0.06 -12.51 -10.93
CA THR A 82 0.27 -13.62 -11.86
C THR A 82 1.67 -13.62 -12.49
N TRP A 83 2.35 -12.47 -12.50
CA TRP A 83 3.72 -12.36 -13.02
C TRP A 83 4.77 -12.84 -12.02
N LEU A 84 4.43 -12.93 -10.74
CA LEU A 84 5.36 -13.43 -9.72
C LEU A 84 5.53 -14.95 -9.81
N PRO A 85 6.75 -15.46 -9.58
CA PRO A 85 6.96 -16.88 -9.33
C PRO A 85 6.12 -17.36 -8.13
N PRO A 86 5.72 -18.64 -8.08
CA PRO A 86 4.84 -19.15 -7.02
C PRO A 86 5.33 -18.87 -5.59
N ALA A 87 6.64 -19.02 -5.34
CA ALA A 87 7.22 -18.77 -4.02
C ALA A 87 7.17 -17.28 -3.62
N GLU A 88 7.43 -16.37 -4.57
CA GLU A 88 7.37 -14.92 -4.32
C GLU A 88 5.94 -14.41 -4.21
N ARG A 89 4.99 -15.00 -4.96
CA ARG A 89 3.57 -14.70 -4.81
C ARG A 89 3.10 -15.00 -3.39
N VAL A 90 3.49 -16.15 -2.86
CA VAL A 90 3.22 -16.55 -1.47
C VAL A 90 3.78 -15.52 -0.48
N ALA A 91 5.05 -15.14 -0.62
CA ALA A 91 5.69 -14.14 0.24
C ALA A 91 5.01 -12.77 0.15
N CYS A 92 4.72 -12.31 -1.06
CA CYS A 92 4.00 -11.06 -1.32
C CYS A 92 2.66 -11.01 -0.59
N VAL A 93 1.85 -12.07 -0.71
CA VAL A 93 0.53 -12.12 -0.06
C VAL A 93 0.67 -12.09 1.45
N GLU A 94 1.61 -12.84 2.02
CA GLU A 94 1.84 -12.89 3.47
C GLU A 94 2.29 -11.54 4.03
N GLU A 95 3.24 -10.87 3.37
CA GLU A 95 3.74 -9.55 3.78
C GLU A 95 2.65 -8.47 3.68
N LEU A 96 1.96 -8.37 2.54
CA LEU A 96 0.90 -7.38 2.36
C LEU A 96 -0.23 -7.57 3.36
N LEU A 97 -0.60 -8.81 3.66
CA LEU A 97 -1.63 -9.11 4.65
C LEU A 97 -1.19 -8.74 6.07
N ALA A 98 0.06 -9.03 6.43
CA ALA A 98 0.63 -8.67 7.72
C ALA A 98 0.62 -7.14 7.93
N ASP A 99 1.10 -6.38 6.93
CA ASP A 99 1.11 -4.93 6.98
C ASP A 99 -0.29 -4.33 6.99
N LEU A 100 -1.23 -4.91 6.24
CA LEU A 100 -2.62 -4.44 6.22
C LEU A 100 -3.26 -4.60 7.60
N VAL A 101 -3.07 -5.74 8.26
CA VAL A 101 -3.61 -5.99 9.60
C VAL A 101 -2.96 -5.07 10.63
N ALA A 102 -1.63 -4.96 10.62
CA ALA A 102 -0.90 -4.10 11.55
C ALA A 102 -1.25 -2.63 11.34
N GLY A 103 -1.30 -2.17 10.10
CA GLY A 103 -1.61 -0.80 9.74
C GLY A 103 -3.07 -0.44 10.00
N ALA A 104 -4.01 -1.37 9.80
CA ALA A 104 -5.40 -1.15 10.18
C ALA A 104 -5.55 -1.00 11.70
N ASP A 105 -4.82 -1.79 12.50
CA ASP A 105 -4.89 -1.74 13.96
C ASP A 105 -4.24 -0.48 14.56
N THR A 106 -3.12 -0.06 13.97
CA THR A 106 -2.30 1.07 14.47
C THR A 106 -2.63 2.40 13.80
N GLY A 107 -3.37 2.39 12.70
CA GLY A 107 -3.59 3.56 11.83
C GLY A 107 -2.40 3.88 10.91
N LEU A 108 -1.31 3.10 10.94
CA LEU A 108 -0.11 3.31 10.14
C LEU A 108 -0.13 2.46 8.86
N LEU A 109 -0.81 2.94 7.81
CA LEU A 109 -0.90 2.22 6.52
C LEU A 109 0.26 2.48 5.55
N THR A 110 1.17 3.40 5.88
CA THR A 110 2.31 3.71 4.99
C THR A 110 3.18 2.49 4.66
N PRO A 111 3.51 1.57 5.60
CA PRO A 111 4.24 0.34 5.28
C PRO A 111 3.52 -0.51 4.24
N PHE A 112 2.22 -0.77 4.43
CA PHE A 112 1.39 -1.50 3.45
C PHE A 112 1.45 -0.87 2.07
N ALA A 113 1.26 0.46 1.98
CA ALA A 113 1.28 1.17 0.70
C ALA A 113 2.65 1.06 0.00
N ARG A 114 3.75 1.16 0.76
CA ARG A 114 5.11 1.01 0.22
C ARG A 114 5.38 -0.42 -0.25
N ASN A 115 4.99 -1.41 0.52
CA ASN A 115 5.18 -2.81 0.17
C ASN A 115 4.32 -3.20 -1.05
N LEU A 116 3.10 -2.68 -1.16
CA LEU A 116 2.25 -2.89 -2.34
C LEU A 116 2.92 -2.37 -3.63
N VAL A 117 3.50 -1.17 -3.58
CA VAL A 117 4.24 -0.60 -4.71
C VAL A 117 5.49 -1.42 -5.01
N SER A 118 6.25 -1.79 -3.97
CA SER A 118 7.49 -2.56 -4.13
C SER A 118 7.23 -3.92 -4.77
N TRP A 119 6.23 -4.66 -4.30
CA TRP A 119 5.83 -5.95 -4.86
C TRP A 119 5.32 -5.83 -6.29
N ARG A 120 4.59 -4.75 -6.62
CA ARG A 120 4.20 -4.49 -8.01
C ARG A 120 5.42 -4.30 -8.91
N SER A 121 6.42 -3.52 -8.48
CA SER A 121 7.65 -3.35 -9.25
C SER A 121 8.42 -4.66 -9.42
N THR A 122 8.46 -5.52 -8.39
CA THR A 122 9.03 -6.87 -8.51
C THR A 122 8.28 -7.70 -9.56
N ALA A 123 6.94 -7.68 -9.53
CA ALA A 123 6.12 -8.40 -10.51
C ALA A 123 6.33 -7.87 -11.95
N GLU A 124 6.44 -6.56 -12.12
CA GLU A 124 6.75 -5.94 -13.41
C GLU A 124 8.12 -6.38 -13.92
N ALA A 125 9.13 -6.48 -13.05
CA ALA A 125 10.45 -7.00 -13.44
C ALA A 125 10.38 -8.46 -13.90
N TRP A 126 9.58 -9.29 -13.22
CA TRP A 126 9.35 -10.69 -13.61
C TRP A 126 8.59 -10.85 -14.94
N SER A 127 7.79 -9.84 -15.32
CA SER A 127 7.08 -9.86 -16.60
C SER A 127 8.01 -9.79 -17.83
N ASP A 128 9.26 -9.32 -17.66
CA ASP A 128 10.33 -9.39 -18.65
C ASP A 128 11.38 -10.45 -18.24
N PRO A 129 11.37 -11.65 -18.88
CA PRO A 129 12.31 -12.72 -18.55
C PRO A 129 13.80 -12.39 -18.79
N ARG A 130 14.11 -11.37 -19.58
CA ARG A 130 15.48 -10.88 -19.75
C ARG A 130 15.87 -10.03 -18.54
N LEU A 131 15.04 -9.05 -18.18
CA LEU A 131 15.26 -8.21 -17.00
C LEU A 131 15.33 -9.03 -15.71
N ALA A 132 14.43 -10.00 -15.53
CA ALA A 132 14.43 -10.89 -14.37
C ALA A 132 15.76 -11.65 -14.22
N ARG A 133 16.30 -12.17 -15.33
CA ARG A 133 17.62 -12.84 -15.33
C ARG A 133 18.76 -11.89 -15.04
N GLU A 134 18.72 -10.67 -15.59
CA GLU A 134 19.73 -9.64 -15.34
C GLU A 134 19.77 -9.24 -13.85
N LEU A 135 18.61 -9.06 -13.22
CA LEU A 135 18.49 -8.67 -11.80
C LEU A 135 18.85 -9.79 -10.81
N GLN A 136 18.82 -11.05 -11.24
CA GLN A 136 19.25 -12.20 -10.42
C GLN A 136 20.74 -12.49 -10.53
N GLY A 137 21.40 -11.93 -11.54
CA GLY A 137 22.82 -12.11 -11.78
C GLY A 137 23.68 -11.22 -10.88
N PRO A 138 25.00 -11.46 -10.86
CA PRO A 138 25.92 -10.48 -10.32
C PRO A 138 25.80 -9.18 -11.11
N PHE A 139 25.77 -8.05 -10.40
CA PHE A 139 25.88 -6.74 -11.02
C PHE A 139 27.36 -6.42 -11.27
N ASP A 140 27.65 -5.81 -12.42
CA ASP A 140 28.99 -5.26 -12.68
C ASP A 140 29.24 -4.10 -11.71
N GLY A 141 29.96 -4.39 -10.63
CA GLY A 141 30.43 -3.41 -9.66
C GLY A 141 31.89 -3.06 -9.93
N ASP A 142 32.25 -1.79 -9.69
CA ASP A 142 33.63 -1.31 -9.65
C ASP A 142 34.26 -1.42 -8.24
N GLY A 143 33.50 -1.93 -7.28
CA GLY A 143 33.91 -2.11 -5.89
C GLY A 143 34.83 -3.33 -5.67
N PRO A 144 35.62 -3.34 -4.58
CA PRO A 144 36.43 -4.48 -4.22
C PRO A 144 35.56 -5.70 -3.90
N ALA A 145 36.03 -6.90 -4.23
CA ALA A 145 35.37 -8.15 -3.84
C ALA A 145 35.32 -8.25 -2.31
N ILE A 146 34.11 -8.42 -1.76
CA ILE A 146 33.89 -8.60 -0.33
C ILE A 146 33.63 -10.09 -0.07
N ASP A 147 34.44 -10.72 0.78
CA ASP A 147 34.23 -12.11 1.17
C ASP A 147 32.91 -12.28 1.92
N ARG A 148 32.23 -13.41 1.67
CA ARG A 148 31.02 -13.77 2.41
C ARG A 148 31.35 -13.86 3.91
N PRO A 149 30.55 -13.28 4.81
CA PRO A 149 30.79 -13.39 6.24
C PRO A 149 30.91 -14.85 6.66
N ALA A 150 31.95 -15.18 7.43
CA ALA A 150 32.07 -16.50 8.04
C ALA A 150 30.89 -16.70 9.01
N VAL A 151 30.16 -17.79 8.85
CA VAL A 151 29.09 -18.16 9.77
C VAL A 151 29.75 -18.50 11.11
N ALA A 152 29.38 -17.78 12.17
CA ALA A 152 29.81 -18.03 13.55
C ALA A 152 29.05 -19.21 14.17
#